data_AF-A0A536CHJ3-F1
#
_entry.id   AF-A0A536CHJ3-F1
#
_cell.length_a   1.000
_cell.length_b   1.000
_cell.length_c   1.000
_cell.angle_alpha   90.00
_cell.angle_beta   90.00
_cell.angle_gamma   90.00
#
_symmetry.space_group_name_H-M   'P 1'
#
loop_
_entity.id
_entity.type
_entity.pdbx_description
1 polymer ?
#
loop_
_entity_poly.entity_id
_entity_poly.type
_entity_poly.pdbx_seq_one_letter_code
_entity_poly.pdbx_strand_id
1 'polypeptide(L)'
;MVNKVLLIGNLASEPEVRASQTGTYVATVRLATNVYAGKAEDGTARQHTDFHHLVIFGKQAETAGAHFHKGQLLFVEGRLRNS
;
A
#
# COMPACT_ATOMS: atom_id res chain seq x y z
N MET A 1 -3.86 -24.02 3.96
CA MET A 1 -4.26 -22.74 4.57
C MET A 1 -4.13 -21.63 3.53
N VAL A 2 -5.03 -20.65 3.52
CA VAL A 2 -5.03 -19.54 2.54
C VAL A 2 -4.68 -18.23 3.25
N ASN A 3 -3.70 -17.49 2.70
CA ASN A 3 -3.35 -16.13 3.13
C ASN A 3 -3.24 -15.27 1.86
N LYS A 4 -4.30 -14.51 1.58
CA LYS A 4 -4.41 -13.59 0.44
C LYS A 4 -5.04 -12.30 0.92
N VAL A 5 -4.48 -11.17 0.48
CA VAL A 5 -4.96 -9.82 0.77
C VAL A 5 -5.17 -9.09 -0.55
N LEU A 6 -6.31 -8.39 -0.66
CA LEU A 6 -6.65 -7.54 -1.80
C LEU A 6 -6.92 -6.14 -1.24
N LEU A 7 -6.25 -5.12 -1.78
CA LEU A 7 -6.41 -3.73 -1.37
C LEU A 7 -6.59 -2.83 -2.60
N ILE A 8 -7.42 -1.80 -2.44
CA ILE A 8 -7.49 -0.67 -3.36
C ILE A 8 -7.34 0.59 -2.51
N GLY A 9 -6.36 1.42 -2.83
CA GLY A 9 -6.06 2.60 -2.02
C GLY A 9 -5.08 3.54 -2.71
N ASN A 10 -4.79 4.67 -2.06
CA ASN A 10 -3.88 5.67 -2.60
C ASN A 10 -2.51 5.59 -1.94
N LEU A 11 -1.45 5.83 -2.73
CA LEU A 11 -0.11 5.97 -2.16
C LEU A 11 -0.02 7.20 -1.24
N ALA A 12 0.38 6.98 0.00
CA ALA A 12 0.54 8.04 1.00
C ALA A 12 1.87 8.80 0.84
N SER A 13 2.87 8.18 0.20
CA SER A 13 4.22 8.73 -0.03
C SER A 13 4.79 8.23 -1.35
N GLU A 14 5.91 8.81 -1.79
CA GLU A 14 6.70 8.26 -2.89
C GLU A 14 7.20 6.85 -2.53
N PRO A 15 7.36 5.95 -3.52
CA PRO A 15 7.96 4.63 -3.31
C PRO A 15 9.44 4.72 -2.91
N GLU A 16 9.83 4.01 -1.86
CA GLU A 16 11.22 3.87 -1.47
C GLU A 16 11.80 2.59 -2.08
N VAL A 17 12.73 2.71 -3.03
CA VAL A 17 13.35 1.56 -3.72
C VAL A 17 14.79 1.37 -3.30
N ARG A 18 15.14 0.13 -2.96
CA ARG A 18 16.50 -0.29 -2.61
C ARG A 18 16.88 -1.59 -3.29
N ALA A 19 18.16 -1.77 -3.61
CA ALA A 19 18.70 -3.07 -4.02
C ALA A 19 19.08 -3.90 -2.79
N SER A 20 18.70 -5.17 -2.77
CA SER A 20 19.16 -6.12 -1.73
C SER A 20 20.62 -6.54 -1.98
N GLN A 21 21.23 -7.17 -0.98
CA GLN A 21 22.58 -7.75 -1.11
C GLN A 21 22.69 -8.81 -2.21
N THR A 22 21.56 -9.41 -2.60
CA THR A 22 21.46 -10.40 -3.69
C THR A 22 21.17 -9.75 -5.05
N GLY A 23 21.16 -8.42 -5.14
CA GLY A 23 20.86 -7.66 -6.37
C GLY A 23 19.36 -7.57 -6.70
N THR A 24 18.46 -8.01 -5.81
CA THR A 24 17.02 -7.93 -6.04
C THR A 24 16.48 -6.59 -5.57
N TYR A 25 15.75 -5.87 -6.43
CA TYR A 25 15.07 -4.65 -6.03
C TYR A 25 13.94 -4.93 -5.05
N VAL A 26 13.82 -4.07 -4.05
CA VAL A 26 12.78 -4.08 -3.03
C VAL A 26 12.21 -2.67 -2.95
N ALA A 27 10.90 -2.54 -3.14
CA ALA A 27 10.19 -1.29 -2.97
C ALA A 27 9.30 -1.36 -1.74
N THR A 28 9.39 -0.32 -0.91
CA THR A 28 8.51 -0.12 0.24
C THR A 28 7.54 1.00 -0.08
N VAL A 29 6.25 0.75 0.10
CA VAL A 29 5.20 1.77 -0.10
C VAL A 29 4.21 1.75 1.04
N ARG A 30 3.60 2.92 1.30
CA ARG A 30 2.51 3.08 2.26
C ARG A 30 1.21 3.36 1.51
N LEU A 31 0.22 2.49 1.67
CA LEU A 31 -1.09 2.59 1.01
C LEU A 31 -2.15 3.01 2.01
N ALA A 32 -2.89 4.07 1.71
CA ALA A 32 -4.03 4.52 2.48
C ALA A 32 -5.33 3.95 1.92
N THR A 33 -6.16 3.35 2.77
CA THR A 33 -7.52 2.93 2.43
C THR A 33 -8.52 3.59 3.36
N ASN A 34 -9.59 4.15 2.81
CA ASN A 34 -10.63 4.78 3.61
C ASN A 34 -11.73 3.78 3.95
N VAL A 35 -12.07 3.71 5.23
CA VAL A 35 -13.16 2.89 5.76
C VAL A 35 -14.24 3.82 6.29
N TYR A 36 -15.49 3.52 5.97
CA TYR A 36 -16.63 4.24 6.52
C TYR A 36 -16.74 3.94 8.02
N ALA A 37 -16.66 4.98 8.84
CA ALA A 37 -16.65 4.89 10.31
C ALA A 37 -17.97 5.36 10.95
N GLY A 38 -19.07 5.33 10.18
CA GLY A 38 -20.40 5.76 10.64
C GLY A 38 -20.68 7.25 10.43
N LYS A 39 -21.70 7.77 11.13
CA LYS A 39 -22.06 9.20 11.13
C LYS A 39 -21.79 9.81 12.50
N ALA A 40 -21.39 11.07 12.52
CA ALA A 40 -21.37 11.90 13.73
C ALA A 40 -22.81 12.29 14.14
N GLU A 41 -22.96 12.87 15.33
CA GLU A 41 -24.26 13.33 15.85
C GLU A 41 -24.89 14.43 14.97
N ASP A 42 -24.07 15.21 14.27
CA ASP A 42 -24.49 16.22 13.28
C ASP A 42 -24.88 15.61 11.91
N GLY A 43 -24.81 14.28 11.76
CA GLY A 43 -25.12 13.56 10.54
C GLY A 43 -23.98 13.48 9.51
N THR A 44 -22.81 14.08 9.79
CA THR A 44 -21.66 14.01 8.88
C THR A 44 -21.04 12.61 8.86
N ALA A 45 -20.64 12.14 7.66
CA ALA A 45 -19.98 10.84 7.53
C ALA A 45 -18.55 10.91 8.09
N ARG A 46 -18.23 10.03 9.02
CA ARG A 46 -16.86 9.85 9.51
C ARG A 46 -16.13 8.85 8.63
N GLN A 47 -14.91 9.19 8.24
CA GLN A 47 -14.00 8.27 7.57
C GLN A 47 -12.82 7.98 8.48
N HIS A 48 -12.42 6.71 8.52
CA HIS A 48 -11.17 6.27 9.11
C HIS A 48 -10.21 5.90 7.99
N THR A 49 -8.94 6.23 8.12
CA THR A 49 -7.92 5.87 7.12
C THR A 49 -6.95 4.87 7.72
N ASP A 50 -6.95 3.67 7.16
CA ASP A 50 -5.99 2.62 7.48
C ASP A 50 -4.76 2.75 6.58
N PHE A 51 -3.58 2.58 7.18
CA PHE A 51 -2.30 2.62 6.46
C PHE A 51 -1.67 1.24 6.41
N HIS A 52 -1.45 0.76 5.19
CA HIS A 52 -0.88 -0.55 4.90
C HIS A 52 0.57 -0.37 4.46
N HIS A 53 1.49 -1.08 5.13
CA HIS A 53 2.89 -1.11 4.76
C HIS A 53 3.13 -2.28 3.81
N LEU A 54 3.48 -1.99 2.55
CA LEU A 54 3.65 -2.99 1.51
C LEU A 54 5.12 -3.12 1.15
N VAL A 55 5.57 -4.35 0.94
CA VAL A 55 6.91 -4.68 0.45
C VAL A 55 6.76 -5.42 -0.88
N ILE A 56 7.29 -4.82 -1.93
CA ILE A 56 7.24 -5.30 -3.31
C ILE A 56 8.64 -5.75 -3.71
N PHE A 57 8.78 -6.84 -4.45
CA PHE A 57 10.07 -7.43 -4.82
C PHE A 57 10.26 -7.51 -6.33
N GLY A 58 11.53 -7.52 -6.76
CA GLY A 58 11.95 -7.78 -8.13
C GLY A 58 11.44 -6.74 -9.13
N LYS A 59 11.03 -7.19 -10.32
CA LYS A 59 10.59 -6.32 -11.42
C LYS A 59 9.43 -5.38 -11.04
N GLN A 60 8.53 -5.82 -10.16
CA GLN A 60 7.44 -4.97 -9.69
C GLN A 60 7.95 -3.83 -8.80
N ALA A 61 9.03 -4.03 -8.06
CA ALA A 61 9.67 -2.99 -7.26
C ALA A 61 10.32 -1.92 -8.14
N GLU A 62 10.98 -2.33 -9.23
CA GLU A 62 11.53 -1.40 -10.24
C GLU A 62 10.41 -0.59 -10.89
N THR A 63 9.32 -1.26 -11.29
CA THR A 63 8.14 -0.62 -11.88
C THR A 63 7.53 0.40 -10.92
N ALA A 64 7.42 0.05 -9.63
CA ALA A 64 6.91 0.95 -8.62
C ALA A 64 7.79 2.20 -8.49
N GLY A 65 9.12 2.06 -8.42
CA GLY A 65 10.02 3.21 -8.35
C GLY A 65 10.03 4.11 -9.59
N ALA A 66 9.82 3.52 -10.78
CA ALA A 66 9.88 4.25 -12.03
C ALA A 66 8.56 4.98 -12.40
N HIS A 67 7.42 4.45 -11.94
CA HIS A 67 6.11 4.88 -12.44
C HIS A 67 5.11 5.26 -11.35
N PHE A 68 5.36 4.88 -10.09
CA PHE A 68 4.43 5.19 -9.03
C PHE A 68 4.78 6.48 -8.29
N HIS A 69 3.75 7.25 -7.96
CA HIS A 69 3.87 8.56 -7.32
C HIS A 69 2.85 8.71 -6.20
N LYS A 70 3.15 9.59 -5.25
CA LYS A 70 2.23 9.92 -4.15
C LYS A 70 0.85 10.30 -4.69
N GLY A 71 -0.19 9.78 -4.05
CA GLY A 71 -1.59 10.04 -4.37
C GLY A 71 -2.20 9.12 -5.43
N GLN A 72 -1.40 8.34 -6.16
CA GLN A 72 -1.93 7.41 -7.15
C GLN A 72 -2.75 6.29 -6.51
N LEU A 73 -3.86 5.96 -7.17
CA LEU A 73 -4.73 4.85 -6.81
C LEU A 73 -4.14 3.53 -7.33
N LEU A 74 -3.93 2.56 -6.44
CA LEU A 74 -3.36 1.25 -6.77
C LEU A 74 -4.31 0.13 -6.34
N PHE A 75 -4.35 -0.92 -7.16
CA PHE A 75 -4.85 -2.24 -6.75
C PHE A 75 -3.65 -3.11 -6.37
N VAL A 76 -3.75 -3.78 -5.23
CA VAL A 76 -2.67 -4.61 -4.68
C VAL A 76 -3.22 -5.98 -4.31
N GLU A 77 -2.55 -7.02 -4.80
CA GLU A 77 -2.74 -8.41 -4.35
C GLU A 77 -1.47 -8.89 -3.65
N GLY A 78 -1.62 -9.49 -2.47
CA GLY A 78 -0.48 -9.97 -1.69
C GLY A 78 -0.87 -10.90 -0.55
N ARG A 79 -0.04 -10.93 0.49
CA ARG A 79 -0.23 -11.76 1.70
C ARG A 79 0.21 -11.00 2.94
N LEU A 80 -0.42 -11.28 4.09
CA LEU A 80 0.05 -10.73 5.36
C LEU A 80 1.32 -11.44 5.83
N ARG A 81 2.26 -10.66 6.36
CA ARG A 81 3.43 -11.14 7.07
C ARG A 81 3.64 -10.28 8.29
N ASN A 82 3.58 -10.90 9.47
CA ASN A 82 4.08 -10.27 10.68
C ASN A 82 5.60 -10.51 10.73
N SER A 83 6.35 -9.44 10.99
CA SER A 83 7.77 -9.49 11.35
C SER A 83 7.91 -9.85 12.82
#